data_AF-A0A841VWZ6-F1
#
_entry.id   AF-A0A841VWZ6-F1
#
_cell.length_a   1.000
_cell.length_b   1.000
_cell.length_c   1.000
_cell.angle_alpha   90.00
_cell.angle_beta   90.00
_cell.angle_gamma   90.00
#
_symmetry.space_group_name_H-M   'P 1'
#
loop_
_entity.id
_entity.type
_entity.pdbx_description
1 polymer ?
#
loop_
_entity_poly.entity_id
_entity_poly.type
_entity_poly.pdbx_seq_one_letter_code
_entity_poly.pdbx_strand_id
1 'polypeptide(L)'
;MINNLESLSHPPSKQKFAATLRLVSRISFWVQLVLGGISGIAVLLAYFSRNITTQTSNAGIGFGIFLAIVGILLLCFRVYWALRYRKMAKLLQTPNSQNHPKKEDVIQNLRIGLLVSLIGLLIAFIASEVTVSIILGKAVAQPQGVAIYQPENVIRSLDIFVMLANVNMIGAHFFGGVTSLGLLYWLEE
;
A
#
# COMPACT_ATOMS: atom_id res chain seq x y z
N MET A 1 33.26 -31.43 -4.65
CA MET A 1 32.34 -30.43 -4.05
C MET A 1 31.75 -29.45 -5.08
N ILE A 2 31.84 -29.74 -6.38
CA ILE A 2 31.39 -28.84 -7.48
C ILE A 2 30.03 -29.28 -8.06
N ASN A 3 29.63 -30.54 -7.86
CA ASN A 3 28.40 -31.11 -8.43
C ASN A 3 27.09 -30.69 -7.72
N ASN A 4 27.17 -29.93 -6.62
CA ASN A 4 25.99 -29.42 -5.91
C ASN A 4 25.52 -28.04 -6.43
N LEU A 5 26.24 -27.43 -7.37
CA LEU A 5 25.89 -26.13 -7.93
C LEU A 5 25.08 -26.24 -9.23
N GLU A 6 25.13 -27.39 -9.93
CA GLU A 6 24.29 -27.64 -11.12
C GLU A 6 22.81 -27.89 -10.79
N SER A 7 22.47 -28.21 -9.53
CA SER A 7 21.05 -28.36 -9.15
C SER A 7 20.33 -27.02 -8.94
N LEU A 8 21.05 -25.90 -9.00
CA LEU A 8 20.48 -24.54 -8.85
C LEU A 8 20.00 -23.95 -10.19
N SER A 9 20.29 -24.60 -11.33
CA SER A 9 19.98 -24.07 -12.66
C SER A 9 18.74 -24.68 -13.32
N HIS A 10 17.86 -25.34 -12.56
CA HIS A 10 16.57 -25.73 -13.09
C HIS A 10 15.57 -24.58 -12.93
N PRO A 11 15.02 -24.03 -14.03
CA PRO A 11 13.97 -23.03 -13.94
C PRO A 11 12.86 -23.60 -13.03
N PRO A 12 12.33 -22.80 -12.08
CA PRO A 12 11.32 -23.26 -11.14
C PRO A 12 10.21 -23.93 -11.92
N SER A 13 9.86 -25.17 -11.54
CA SER A 13 8.80 -25.87 -12.26
C SER A 13 7.55 -24.98 -12.28
N LYS A 14 6.89 -24.85 -13.44
CA LYS A 14 5.74 -23.94 -13.62
C LYS A 14 4.68 -24.11 -12.51
N GLN A 15 4.55 -25.32 -11.99
CA GLN A 15 3.68 -25.65 -10.85
C GLN A 15 4.15 -25.03 -9.53
N LYS A 16 5.46 -25.07 -9.21
CA LYS A 16 6.04 -24.34 -8.06
C LYS A 16 5.77 -22.85 -8.19
N PHE A 17 6.02 -22.27 -9.38
CA PHE A 17 5.70 -20.86 -9.66
C PHE A 17 4.24 -20.52 -9.36
N ALA A 18 3.31 -21.28 -9.94
CA ALA A 18 1.90 -21.06 -9.75
C ALA A 18 1.46 -21.20 -8.28
N ALA A 19 2.02 -22.16 -7.54
CA ALA A 19 1.72 -22.36 -6.11
C ALA A 19 2.16 -21.16 -5.26
N THR A 20 3.39 -20.69 -5.45
CA THR A 20 3.92 -19.52 -4.74
C THR A 20 3.20 -18.23 -5.16
N LEU A 21 2.95 -18.01 -6.46
CA LEU A 21 2.15 -16.89 -6.95
C LEU A 21 0.77 -16.85 -6.26
N ARG A 22 0.11 -18.00 -6.13
CA ARG A 22 -1.19 -18.12 -5.44
C ARG A 22 -1.08 -17.80 -3.96
N LEU A 23 -0.06 -18.31 -3.27
CA LEU A 23 0.14 -18.13 -1.83
C LEU A 23 0.45 -16.66 -1.51
N VAL A 24 1.48 -16.10 -2.14
CA VAL A 24 1.94 -14.73 -1.88
C VAL A 24 0.85 -13.73 -2.27
N SER A 25 0.15 -13.93 -3.39
CA SER A 25 -0.97 -13.05 -3.77
C SER A 25 -2.12 -13.08 -2.77
N ARG A 26 -2.38 -14.23 -2.12
CA ARG A 26 -3.40 -14.34 -1.08
C ARG A 26 -2.99 -13.59 0.19
N ILE A 27 -1.73 -13.74 0.61
CA ILE A 27 -1.19 -13.04 1.78
C ILE A 27 -1.20 -11.53 1.51
N SER A 28 -0.64 -11.10 0.38
CA SER A 28 -0.58 -9.70 -0.05
C SER A 28 -1.98 -9.06 -0.11
N PHE A 29 -2.97 -9.78 -0.65
CA PHE A 29 -4.37 -9.33 -0.67
C PHE A 29 -4.89 -9.03 0.73
N TRP A 30 -4.73 -9.94 1.70
CA TRP A 30 -5.25 -9.75 3.05
C TRP A 30 -4.50 -8.64 3.80
N VAL A 31 -3.18 -8.56 3.66
CA VAL A 31 -2.38 -7.49 4.27
C VAL A 31 -2.85 -6.12 3.74
N GLN A 32 -2.97 -5.99 2.43
CA GLN A 32 -3.46 -4.74 1.81
C GLN A 32 -4.90 -4.42 2.17
N LEU A 33 -5.77 -5.43 2.26
CA LEU A 33 -7.17 -5.24 2.61
C LEU A 33 -7.32 -4.76 4.05
N VAL A 34 -6.58 -5.34 5.00
CA VAL A 34 -6.62 -4.92 6.41
C VAL A 34 -6.04 -3.52 6.58
N LEU A 35 -4.84 -3.27 6.07
CA LEU A 35 -4.19 -1.95 6.16
C LEU A 35 -5.00 -0.88 5.42
N GLY A 36 -5.55 -1.21 4.25
CA GLY A 36 -6.41 -0.33 3.48
C GLY A 36 -7.74 -0.07 4.15
N GLY A 37 -8.34 -1.07 4.80
CA GLY A 37 -9.54 -0.92 5.62
C GLY A 37 -9.33 0.04 6.78
N ILE A 38 -8.25 -0.14 7.54
CA ILE A 38 -7.86 0.76 8.64
C ILE A 38 -7.65 2.19 8.11
N SER A 39 -6.94 2.33 6.99
CA SER A 39 -6.69 3.62 6.35
C SER A 39 -7.98 4.30 5.89
N GLY A 40 -8.89 3.55 5.27
CA GLY A 40 -10.20 4.04 4.83
C GLY A 40 -11.05 4.54 5.98
N ILE A 41 -11.14 3.76 7.06
CA ILE A 41 -11.86 4.17 8.27
C ILE A 41 -11.24 5.45 8.85
N ALA A 42 -9.91 5.52 8.93
CA ALA A 42 -9.22 6.69 9.47
C ALA A 42 -9.44 7.95 8.60
N VAL A 43 -9.37 7.86 7.27
CA VAL A 43 -9.68 8.99 6.37
C VAL A 43 -11.15 9.43 6.51
N LEU A 44 -12.08 8.48 6.63
CA LEU A 44 -13.50 8.80 6.87
C LEU A 44 -13.69 9.55 8.18
N LEU A 45 -13.10 9.06 9.28
CA LEU A 45 -13.15 9.73 10.59
C LEU A 45 -12.51 11.12 10.54
N ALA A 46 -11.38 11.28 9.84
CA ALA A 46 -10.74 12.58 9.65
C ALA A 46 -11.65 13.55 8.89
N TYR A 47 -12.29 13.08 7.82
CA TYR A 47 -13.22 13.88 7.03
C TYR A 47 -14.43 14.33 7.86
N PHE A 48 -15.07 13.43 8.62
CA PHE A 48 -16.17 13.79 9.51
C PHE A 48 -15.73 14.77 10.60
N SER A 49 -14.60 14.52 11.27
CA SER A 49 -14.08 15.40 12.32
C SER A 49 -13.79 16.81 11.79
N ARG A 50 -13.29 16.93 10.55
CA ARG A 50 -13.06 18.23 9.89
C ARG A 50 -14.36 19.00 9.64
N ASN A 51 -15.43 18.33 9.26
CA ASN A 51 -16.70 18.98 8.90
C ASN A 51 -17.54 19.38 10.12
N ILE A 52 -17.36 18.74 11.27
CA ILE A 52 -18.10 19.04 12.51
C ILE A 52 -17.47 20.22 13.27
N THR A 53 -16.18 20.49 13.09
CA THR A 53 -15.44 21.50 13.86
C THR A 53 -15.41 22.85 13.14
N THR A 54 -15.79 23.94 13.82
CA THR A 54 -15.79 25.32 13.27
C THR A 54 -14.42 26.00 13.23
N GLN A 55 -13.35 25.29 13.63
CA GLN A 55 -11.99 25.85 13.65
C GLN A 55 -11.42 26.00 12.24
N THR A 56 -10.59 27.02 12.06
CA THR A 56 -9.84 27.31 10.83
C THR A 56 -9.10 26.06 10.33
N SER A 57 -9.40 25.65 9.10
CA SER A 57 -8.77 24.47 8.50
C SER A 57 -7.33 24.79 8.09
N ASN A 58 -6.35 24.06 8.67
CA ASN A 58 -4.97 24.13 8.21
C ASN A 58 -4.86 23.54 6.78
N ALA A 59 -4.43 24.35 5.82
CA ALA A 59 -4.32 23.97 4.40
C ALA A 59 -3.41 22.75 4.19
N GLY A 60 -2.34 22.60 4.99
CA GLY A 60 -1.42 21.48 4.92
C GLY A 60 -2.09 20.15 5.31
N ILE A 61 -2.93 20.14 6.35
CA ILE A 61 -3.74 18.94 6.70
C ILE A 61 -4.74 18.63 5.60
N GLY A 62 -5.33 19.66 4.99
CA GLY A 62 -6.20 19.49 3.82
C GLY A 62 -5.49 18.82 2.64
N PHE A 63 -4.25 19.22 2.36
CA PHE A 63 -3.40 18.59 1.35
C PHE A 63 -3.05 17.15 1.72
N GLY A 64 -2.73 16.88 2.99
CA GLY A 64 -2.52 15.52 3.50
C GLY A 64 -3.74 14.61 3.30
N ILE A 65 -4.95 15.10 3.58
CA ILE A 65 -6.21 14.36 3.32
C ILE A 65 -6.39 14.10 1.83
N PHE A 66 -6.12 15.08 0.97
CA PHE A 66 -6.21 14.90 -0.48
C PHE A 66 -5.27 13.80 -0.97
N LEU A 67 -4.00 13.83 -0.56
CA LEU A 67 -3.04 12.78 -0.90
C LEU A 67 -3.46 11.42 -0.33
N ALA A 68 -4.04 11.39 0.87
CA ALA A 68 -4.54 10.16 1.48
C ALA A 68 -5.67 9.53 0.64
N ILE A 69 -6.60 10.34 0.11
CA ILE A 69 -7.67 9.87 -0.77
C ILE A 69 -7.07 9.27 -2.06
N VAL A 70 -6.10 9.94 -2.68
CA VAL A 70 -5.40 9.40 -3.86
C VAL A 70 -4.69 8.08 -3.54
N GLY A 71 -4.01 8.01 -2.39
CA GLY A 71 -3.36 6.79 -1.90
C GLY A 71 -4.32 5.62 -1.71
N ILE A 72 -5.54 5.89 -1.20
CA ILE A 72 -6.60 4.89 -1.06
C ILE A 72 -7.09 4.41 -2.42
N LEU A 73 -7.32 5.30 -3.39
CA LEU A 73 -7.77 4.90 -4.73
C LEU A 73 -6.76 3.96 -5.39
N LEU A 74 -5.46 4.28 -5.28
CA LEU A 74 -4.38 3.41 -5.75
C LEU A 74 -4.36 2.08 -5.00
N LEU A 75 -4.62 2.08 -3.69
CA LEU A 75 -4.67 0.86 -2.90
C LEU A 75 -5.87 -0.03 -3.28
N CYS A 76 -7.05 0.56 -3.52
CA CYS A 76 -8.22 -0.16 -4.04
C CYS A 76 -7.90 -0.83 -5.37
N PHE A 77 -7.28 -0.11 -6.30
CA PHE A 77 -6.78 -0.69 -7.54
C PHE A 77 -5.80 -1.84 -7.25
N ARG A 78 -4.85 -1.65 -6.33
CA ARG A 78 -3.83 -2.65 -6.02
C ARG A 78 -4.40 -3.93 -5.41
N VAL A 79 -5.40 -3.82 -4.53
CA VAL A 79 -6.15 -4.94 -3.95
C VAL A 79 -6.91 -5.69 -5.04
N TYR A 80 -7.59 -4.98 -5.94
CA TYR A 80 -8.22 -5.59 -7.11
C TYR A 80 -7.18 -6.33 -7.98
N TRP A 81 -6.01 -5.73 -8.18
CA TRP A 81 -4.94 -6.32 -8.97
C TRP A 81 -4.38 -7.62 -8.37
N ALA A 82 -4.34 -7.73 -7.03
CA ALA A 82 -3.96 -8.98 -6.35
C ALA A 82 -4.95 -10.13 -6.65
N LEU A 83 -6.23 -9.85 -6.89
CA LEU A 83 -7.20 -10.85 -7.35
C LEU A 83 -6.89 -11.34 -8.76
N ARG A 84 -6.38 -10.46 -9.64
CA ARG A 84 -5.94 -10.81 -10.99
C ARG A 84 -4.77 -11.81 -10.93
N TYR A 85 -3.80 -11.59 -10.04
CA TYR A 85 -2.70 -12.55 -9.83
C TYR A 85 -3.21 -13.93 -9.40
N ARG A 86 -4.19 -13.97 -8.49
CA ARG A 86 -4.82 -15.22 -8.07
C ARG A 86 -5.54 -15.94 -9.22
N LYS A 87 -6.17 -15.20 -10.14
CA LYS A 87 -6.78 -15.78 -11.35
C LYS A 87 -5.71 -16.40 -12.26
N MET A 88 -4.61 -15.69 -12.52
CA MET A 88 -3.50 -16.19 -13.33
C MET A 88 -2.86 -17.44 -12.70
N ALA A 89 -2.67 -17.45 -11.38
CA ALA A 89 -2.14 -18.61 -10.66
C ALA A 89 -3.04 -19.85 -10.78
N LYS A 90 -4.37 -19.67 -10.77
CA LYS A 90 -5.32 -20.77 -11.00
C LYS A 90 -5.22 -21.32 -12.42
N LEU A 91 -5.12 -20.46 -13.43
CA LEU A 91 -4.98 -20.87 -14.84
C LEU A 91 -3.68 -21.66 -15.06
N LEU A 92 -2.57 -21.25 -14.45
CA LEU A 92 -1.31 -22.00 -14.52
C LEU A 92 -1.37 -23.38 -13.85
N GLN A 93 -2.34 -23.61 -12.96
CA GLN A 93 -2.56 -24.90 -12.30
C GLN A 93 -3.55 -25.79 -13.06
N THR A 94 -4.21 -25.32 -14.13
CA THR A 94 -5.14 -26.16 -14.88
C THR A 94 -4.43 -27.18 -15.76
N PRO A 95 -4.95 -28.42 -15.91
CA PRO A 95 -4.34 -29.45 -16.76
C PRO A 95 -4.23 -29.05 -18.23
N ASN A 96 -5.17 -28.23 -18.73
CA ASN A 96 -5.16 -27.76 -20.11
C ASN A 96 -4.14 -26.62 -20.29
N SER A 97 -3.03 -26.93 -20.97
CA SER A 97 -1.94 -25.98 -21.25
C SER A 97 -2.32 -24.86 -22.22
N GLN A 98 -3.37 -25.02 -23.03
CA GLN A 98 -3.82 -23.98 -23.96
C GLN A 98 -4.40 -22.74 -23.24
N ASN A 99 -4.83 -22.91 -21.99
CA ASN A 99 -5.40 -21.82 -21.17
C ASN A 99 -4.34 -21.12 -20.30
N HIS A 100 -3.08 -21.53 -20.37
CA HIS A 100 -2.02 -20.95 -19.55
C HIS A 100 -1.69 -19.53 -20.03
N PRO A 101 -1.65 -18.53 -19.14
CA PRO A 101 -1.20 -17.19 -19.51
C PRO A 101 0.25 -17.23 -20.01
N LYS A 102 0.58 -16.39 -21.00
CA LYS A 102 1.93 -16.28 -21.51
C LYS A 102 2.85 -15.68 -20.43
N LYS A 103 4.15 -15.98 -20.48
CA LYS A 103 5.13 -15.45 -19.52
C LYS A 103 5.15 -13.92 -19.57
N GLU A 104 5.07 -13.36 -20.78
CA GLU A 104 5.04 -11.92 -21.05
C GLU A 104 3.81 -11.27 -20.40
N ASP A 105 2.64 -11.91 -20.47
CA ASP A 105 1.43 -11.43 -19.83
C ASP A 105 1.59 -11.41 -18.31
N VAL A 106 2.17 -12.46 -17.72
CA VAL A 106 2.44 -12.51 -16.27
C VAL A 106 3.39 -11.39 -15.85
N ILE A 107 4.51 -11.22 -16.56
CA ILE A 107 5.49 -10.16 -16.30
C ILE A 107 4.84 -8.78 -16.39
N GLN A 108 4.07 -8.52 -17.45
CA GLN A 108 3.40 -7.23 -17.64
C GLN A 108 2.42 -6.93 -16.49
N ASN A 109 1.65 -7.94 -16.06
CA ASN A 109 0.74 -7.76 -14.93
C ASN A 109 1.51 -7.49 -13.62
N LEU A 110 2.63 -8.18 -13.38
CA LEU A 110 3.45 -7.93 -12.19
C LEU A 110 4.07 -6.52 -12.21
N ARG A 111 4.57 -6.06 -13.37
CA ARG A 111 5.11 -4.71 -13.57
C ARG A 111 4.08 -3.62 -13.31
N ILE A 112 2.85 -3.78 -13.78
CA ILE A 112 1.76 -2.84 -13.50
C ILE A 112 1.51 -2.75 -11.99
N GLY A 113 1.40 -3.89 -11.31
CA GLY A 113 1.17 -3.89 -9.87
C GLY A 113 2.36 -3.35 -9.06
N LEU A 114 3.60 -3.55 -9.54
CA LEU A 114 4.80 -2.95 -8.96
C LEU A 114 4.76 -1.42 -9.10
N LEU A 115 4.51 -0.92 -10.31
CA LEU A 115 4.48 0.51 -10.59
C LEU A 115 3.39 1.22 -9.77
N VAL A 116 2.19 0.66 -9.69
CA VAL A 116 1.12 1.22 -8.84
C VAL A 116 1.51 1.21 -7.36
N SER A 117 2.13 0.12 -6.88
CA SER A 117 2.62 0.07 -5.50
C SER A 117 3.71 1.10 -5.23
N LEU A 118 4.63 1.35 -6.16
CA LEU A 118 5.67 2.38 -5.97
C LEU A 118 5.09 3.80 -5.98
N ILE A 119 4.16 4.09 -6.89
CA ILE A 119 3.47 5.40 -6.93
C ILE A 119 2.67 5.61 -5.66
N GLY A 120 1.90 4.61 -5.24
CA GLY A 120 1.10 4.67 -4.01
C GLY A 120 1.96 4.83 -2.76
N LEU A 121 3.11 4.13 -2.71
CA LEU A 121 4.10 4.26 -1.64
C LEU A 121 4.66 5.68 -1.57
N LEU A 122 5.07 6.25 -2.70
CA LEU A 122 5.61 7.61 -2.78
C LEU A 122 4.58 8.64 -2.32
N ILE A 123 3.33 8.53 -2.77
CA ILE A 123 2.25 9.45 -2.38
C ILE A 123 1.96 9.33 -0.88
N ALA A 124 1.85 8.11 -0.35
CA ALA A 124 1.60 7.88 1.07
C ALA A 124 2.77 8.38 1.95
N PHE A 125 4.00 8.23 1.48
CA PHE A 125 5.19 8.76 2.13
C PHE A 125 5.15 10.29 2.20
N ILE A 126 4.94 10.97 1.07
CA ILE A 126 4.83 12.44 1.04
C ILE A 126 3.68 12.92 1.94
N ALA A 127 2.53 12.26 1.90
CA ALA A 127 1.38 12.58 2.76
C ALA A 127 1.72 12.44 4.25
N SER A 128 2.48 11.40 4.62
CA SER A 128 2.98 11.19 5.97
C SER A 128 3.92 12.33 6.39
N GLU A 129 4.89 12.69 5.56
CA GLU A 129 5.86 13.77 5.85
C GLU A 129 5.18 15.13 6.04
N VAL A 130 4.20 15.46 5.18
CA VAL A 130 3.40 16.68 5.34
C VAL A 130 2.64 16.65 6.67
N THR A 131 1.99 15.54 6.98
CA THR A 131 1.15 15.43 8.18
C THR A 131 1.99 15.47 9.45
N VAL A 132 3.13 14.76 9.49
CA VAL A 132 4.01 14.71 10.67
C VAL A 132 4.63 16.07 10.94
N SER A 133 5.04 16.79 9.90
CA SER A 133 5.62 18.14 10.03
C SER A 133 4.61 19.11 10.65
N ILE A 134 3.33 19.01 10.27
CA ILE A 134 2.28 19.83 10.85
C ILE A 134 2.00 19.45 12.30
N ILE A 135 1.91 18.15 12.61
CA ILE A 135 1.73 17.67 13.98
C ILE A 135 2.89 18.13 14.86
N LEU A 136 4.13 18.03 14.37
CA LEU A 136 5.32 18.50 15.06
C LEU A 136 5.29 20.01 15.29
N GLY A 137 4.94 20.79 14.26
CA GLY A 137 4.81 22.25 14.39
C GLY A 137 3.80 22.63 15.47
N LYS A 138 2.64 21.94 15.51
CA LYS A 138 1.65 22.11 16.58
C LYS A 138 2.22 21.73 17.95
N ALA A 139 2.88 20.58 18.05
CA ALA A 139 3.47 20.09 19.30
C ALA A 139 4.50 21.08 19.89
N VAL A 140 5.36 21.65 19.04
CA VAL A 140 6.38 22.63 19.46
C VAL A 140 5.76 23.99 19.80
N ALA A 141 4.66 24.36 19.13
CA ALA A 141 3.98 25.63 19.34
C ALA A 141 3.04 25.65 20.56
N GLN A 142 2.86 24.55 21.30
CA GLN A 142 2.02 24.52 22.50
C GLN A 142 2.79 24.98 23.75
N PRO A 143 2.49 26.15 24.35
CA PRO A 143 3.06 26.54 25.64
C PRO A 143 2.44 25.70 26.76
N GLN A 144 3.27 25.22 27.70
CA GLN A 144 2.78 24.46 28.87
C GLN A 144 1.81 25.32 29.68
N GLY A 145 0.56 24.88 29.83
CA GLY A 145 -0.46 25.52 30.66
C GLY A 145 -1.41 26.54 29.98
N VAL A 146 -1.27 26.80 28.68
CA VAL A 146 -2.01 27.88 27.97
C VAL A 146 -2.84 27.36 26.77
N ALA A 147 -2.99 26.04 26.62
CA ALA A 147 -3.66 25.42 25.46
C ALA A 147 -5.11 25.89 25.18
N ILE A 148 -5.75 26.55 26.16
CA ILE A 148 -7.10 27.13 26.04
C ILE A 148 -7.11 28.39 25.14
N TYR A 149 -6.00 29.13 25.06
CA TYR A 149 -5.97 30.44 24.39
C TYR A 149 -5.47 30.41 22.93
N GLN A 150 -4.91 29.28 22.47
CA GLN A 150 -4.40 29.11 21.10
C GLN A 150 -4.92 27.80 20.47
N PRO A 151 -6.21 27.72 20.11
CA PRO A 151 -6.84 26.50 19.61
C PRO A 151 -6.17 25.93 18.34
N GLU A 152 -5.58 26.79 17.51
CA GLU A 152 -4.90 26.44 16.26
C GLU A 152 -3.64 25.58 16.46
N ASN A 153 -2.99 25.71 17.61
CA ASN A 153 -1.79 24.96 17.98
C ASN A 153 -2.12 23.60 18.61
N VAL A 154 -3.41 23.29 18.82
CA VAL A 154 -3.83 22.01 19.37
C VAL A 154 -3.78 20.91 18.30
N ILE A 155 -3.11 19.80 18.63
CA ILE A 155 -3.16 18.57 17.84
C ILE A 155 -4.56 17.99 17.96
N ARG A 156 -5.23 17.81 16.82
CA ARG A 156 -6.61 17.33 16.77
C ARG A 156 -6.63 15.85 16.43
N SER A 157 -7.71 15.17 16.81
CA SER A 157 -7.94 13.76 16.46
C SER A 157 -7.85 13.52 14.95
N LEU A 158 -8.33 14.45 14.12
CA LEU A 158 -8.23 14.32 12.67
C LEU A 158 -6.78 14.33 12.17
N ASP A 159 -5.87 15.06 12.82
CA ASP A 159 -4.47 15.11 12.42
C ASP A 159 -3.83 13.71 12.65
N ILE A 160 -4.19 13.07 13.76
CA ILE A 160 -3.78 11.70 14.09
C ILE A 160 -4.42 10.66 13.16
N PHE A 161 -5.70 10.81 12.81
CA PHE A 161 -6.35 9.89 11.87
C PHE A 161 -5.74 9.97 10.47
N VAL A 162 -5.43 11.17 9.97
CA VAL A 162 -4.73 11.34 8.68
C VAL A 162 -3.34 10.69 8.74
N MET A 163 -2.60 10.89 9.83
CA MET A 163 -1.30 10.25 10.05
C MET A 163 -1.42 8.71 10.01
N LEU A 164 -2.35 8.16 10.78
CA LEU A 164 -2.61 6.72 10.85
C LEU A 164 -2.93 6.15 9.47
N ALA A 165 -3.77 6.83 8.69
CA ALA A 165 -4.09 6.40 7.34
C ALA A 165 -2.85 6.35 6.44
N ASN A 166 -2.05 7.43 6.44
CA ASN A 166 -0.87 7.53 5.59
C ASN A 166 0.16 6.45 5.91
N VAL A 167 0.46 6.22 7.20
CA VAL A 167 1.41 5.18 7.63
C VAL A 167 0.93 3.77 7.25
N ASN A 168 -0.35 3.46 7.44
CA ASN A 168 -0.89 2.17 7.02
C ASN A 168 -0.84 1.98 5.50
N MET A 169 -1.07 3.06 4.72
CA MET A 169 -0.94 3.02 3.26
C MET A 169 0.50 2.79 2.79
N ILE A 170 1.50 3.37 3.47
CA ILE A 170 2.93 3.06 3.22
C ILE A 170 3.13 1.56 3.33
N GLY A 171 2.72 0.95 4.44
CA GLY A 171 2.82 -0.49 4.65
C GLY A 171 2.09 -1.31 3.58
N ALA A 172 0.85 -0.93 3.24
CA ALA A 172 0.04 -1.65 2.27
C ALA A 172 0.68 -1.64 0.86
N HIS A 173 1.13 -0.48 0.40
CA HIS A 173 1.80 -0.31 -0.89
C HIS A 173 3.16 -0.99 -0.92
N PHE A 174 3.94 -0.89 0.16
CA PHE A 174 5.21 -1.61 0.32
C PHE A 174 5.04 -3.12 0.16
N PHE A 175 4.11 -3.75 0.90
CA PHE A 175 3.85 -5.19 0.79
C PHE A 175 3.40 -5.58 -0.63
N GLY A 176 2.63 -4.73 -1.30
CA GLY A 176 2.24 -4.93 -2.69
C GLY A 176 3.41 -4.87 -3.67
N GLY A 177 4.33 -3.94 -3.46
CA GLY A 177 5.54 -3.77 -4.25
C GLY A 177 6.48 -4.95 -4.08
N VAL A 178 6.81 -5.32 -2.84
CA VAL A 178 7.66 -6.48 -2.51
C VAL A 178 7.10 -7.76 -3.12
N THR A 179 5.78 -7.97 -3.06
CA THR A 179 5.13 -9.11 -3.69
C THR A 179 5.35 -9.14 -5.20
N SER A 180 5.09 -8.03 -5.90
CA SER A 180 5.29 -7.97 -7.35
C SER A 180 6.77 -8.11 -7.74
N LEU A 181 7.67 -7.46 -7.01
CA LEU A 181 9.10 -7.46 -7.27
C LEU A 181 9.70 -8.86 -7.06
N GLY A 182 9.37 -9.53 -5.95
CA GLY A 182 9.86 -10.89 -5.68
C GLY A 182 9.37 -11.90 -6.72
N LEU A 183 8.12 -11.76 -7.20
CA LEU A 183 7.60 -12.60 -8.27
C LEU A 183 8.23 -12.31 -9.63
N LEU A 184 8.61 -11.06 -9.92
CA LEU A 184 9.34 -10.69 -11.13
C LEU A 184 10.76 -11.27 -11.11
N TYR A 185 11.47 -11.06 -10.01
CA TYR A 185 12.83 -11.57 -9.82
C TYR A 185 12.88 -13.09 -10.05
N TRP A 186 11.92 -13.83 -9.50
CA TRP A 186 11.85 -15.28 -9.67
C TRP A 186 11.47 -15.76 -11.09
N LEU A 187 10.94 -14.89 -11.95
CA LEU A 187 10.70 -15.21 -13.36
C LEU A 187 11.92 -14.90 -14.25
N GLU A 188 12.87 -14.11 -13.75
CA GLU A 188 14.09 -13.73 -14.44
C GLU A 188 15.24 -14.72 -14.16
N GLU A 189 15.17 -15.48 -13.06
CA GLU A 189 15.95 -16.71 -12.79
C GLU A 189 15.50 -17.91 -13.66
#